data_AF-A0A3L6N484-F1
#
_entry.id   AF-A0A3L6N484-F1
#
_cell.length_a   1.000
_cell.length_b   1.000
_cell.length_c   1.000
_cell.angle_alpha   90.00
_cell.angle_beta   90.00
_cell.angle_gamma   90.00
#
_symmetry.space_group_name_H-M   'P 1'
#
loop_
_entity.id
_entity.type
_entity.pdbx_description
1 polymer ?
#
loop_
_entity_poly.entity_id
_entity_poly.type
_entity_poly.pdbx_seq_one_letter_code
_entity_poly.pdbx_strand_id
1 'polypeptide(L)'
;MVPIFTPRWKEVDGKTNFGIYLNALFEVNALYVACTHANFEAVKTLIDCRGAELDTLDVLWQRDSRGSLPLHWVTQSDLPKESFGYSNAGVRDKAQSIANIIELLFGLDPTIINVTDNDGNTPLHYATRSPSRYDKMYTPIIQLLCARGGDASIQNTEGQTPLHTLFRLEDGGDYRDYFCEKNSVDIATVTALLAQRASPADMDKAVDTPLQRQTWNGPMSYHFFLCTALTLLY
;
A
#
# COMPACT_ATOMS: atom_id res chain seq x y z
N MET A 1 31.35 2.29 10.96
CA MET A 1 31.36 1.69 9.60
C MET A 1 30.87 0.27 9.77
N VAL A 2 29.56 0.05 9.57
CA VAL A 2 28.90 -1.25 9.81
C VAL A 2 28.92 -2.04 8.51
N PRO A 3 29.34 -3.31 8.49
CA PRO A 3 29.51 -4.08 7.26
C PRO A 3 28.14 -4.49 6.67
N ILE A 4 28.00 -4.30 5.36
CA ILE A 4 26.86 -4.74 4.56
C ILE A 4 27.02 -6.24 4.33
N PHE A 5 26.15 -7.07 4.91
CA PHE A 5 26.16 -8.53 4.72
C PHE A 5 25.15 -8.89 3.63
N THR A 6 25.61 -9.03 2.38
CA THR A 6 24.79 -9.57 1.29
C THR A 6 25.03 -11.08 1.16
N PRO A 7 24.03 -11.96 1.35
CA PRO A 7 24.13 -13.36 0.98
C PRO A 7 24.12 -13.48 -0.54
N ARG A 8 25.19 -14.03 -1.10
CA ARG A 8 25.42 -14.15 -2.55
C ARG A 8 24.76 -15.44 -3.06
N TRP A 9 23.52 -15.35 -3.52
CA TRP A 9 22.86 -16.49 -4.19
C TRP A 9 23.31 -16.54 -5.65
N LYS A 10 23.87 -17.68 -6.07
CA LYS A 10 24.30 -17.90 -7.47
C LYS A 10 23.07 -18.02 -8.38
N GLU A 11 23.03 -17.20 -9.42
CA GLU A 11 22.11 -17.33 -10.55
C GLU A 11 22.28 -18.72 -11.19
N VAL A 12 21.15 -19.36 -11.52
CA VAL A 12 21.10 -20.52 -12.40
C VAL A 12 20.28 -20.10 -13.62
N ASP A 13 20.94 -20.13 -14.79
CA ASP A 13 20.42 -19.73 -16.10
C ASP A 13 19.10 -20.40 -16.47
N GLY A 14 18.17 -19.64 -17.06
CA GLY A 14 17.00 -20.24 -17.70
C GLY A 14 15.86 -19.27 -18.05
N LYS A 15 16.01 -18.57 -19.17
CA LYS A 15 15.03 -17.74 -19.88
C LYS A 15 13.55 -18.03 -19.54
N THR A 16 12.91 -17.12 -18.81
CA THR A 16 11.46 -16.89 -18.87
C THR A 16 11.20 -15.39 -19.01
N ASN A 17 10.28 -15.03 -19.91
CA ASN A 17 9.95 -13.66 -20.32
C ASN A 17 9.20 -12.87 -19.23
N PHE A 18 9.80 -12.68 -18.06
CA PHE A 18 9.36 -11.74 -17.00
C PHE A 18 10.13 -10.40 -17.06
N GLY A 19 10.73 -10.11 -18.22
CA GLY A 19 11.85 -9.18 -18.39
C GLY A 19 11.55 -7.69 -18.58
N ILE A 20 10.41 -7.15 -18.13
CA ILE A 20 10.14 -5.70 -18.29
C ILE A 20 9.81 -4.92 -16.99
N TYR A 21 9.77 -5.57 -15.82
CA TYR A 21 9.61 -4.84 -14.54
C TYR A 21 10.66 -5.17 -13.47
N LEU A 22 11.60 -6.07 -13.73
CA LEU A 22 12.62 -6.51 -12.76
C LEU A 22 14.00 -5.88 -12.96
N ASN A 23 14.14 -4.88 -13.83
CA ASN A 23 15.45 -4.40 -14.27
C ASN A 23 15.96 -3.15 -13.56
N ALA A 24 15.95 -3.18 -12.23
CA ALA A 24 16.74 -2.29 -11.38
C ALA A 24 16.99 -2.99 -10.02
N LEU A 25 18.03 -3.82 -9.95
CA LEU A 25 18.75 -4.27 -8.74
C LEU A 25 17.97 -4.13 -7.41
N PHE A 26 16.90 -4.90 -7.24
CA PHE A 26 16.35 -5.15 -5.92
C PHE A 26 17.35 -6.07 -5.22
N GLU A 27 17.84 -5.70 -4.04
CA GLU A 27 18.26 -6.73 -3.09
C GLU A 27 17.00 -7.55 -2.80
N VAL A 28 16.88 -8.72 -3.44
CA VAL A 28 15.70 -9.58 -3.31
C VAL A 28 15.69 -10.18 -1.91
N ASN A 29 15.13 -9.43 -0.96
CA ASN A 29 14.84 -9.94 0.36
C ASN A 29 13.63 -10.86 0.25
N ALA A 30 13.80 -12.12 0.62
CA ALA A 30 12.73 -13.13 0.63
C ALA A 30 11.51 -12.67 1.44
N LEU A 31 11.73 -11.85 2.48
CA LEU A 31 10.65 -11.28 3.29
C LEU A 31 9.77 -10.32 2.47
N TYR A 32 10.35 -9.42 1.67
CA TYR A 32 9.58 -8.49 0.84
C TYR A 32 8.78 -9.22 -0.24
N VAL A 33 9.35 -10.28 -0.81
CA VAL A 33 8.63 -11.14 -1.77
C VAL A 33 7.45 -11.82 -1.08
N ALA A 34 7.64 -12.39 0.12
CA ALA A 34 6.57 -12.99 0.89
C ALA A 34 5.46 -11.97 1.25
N CYS A 35 5.83 -10.75 1.63
CA CYS A 35 4.90 -9.64 1.89
C CYS A 35 4.08 -9.27 0.65
N THR A 36 4.72 -9.08 -0.50
CA THR A 36 4.07 -8.73 -1.79
C THR A 36 3.07 -9.79 -2.25
N HIS A 37 3.35 -11.06 -1.97
CA HIS A 37 2.43 -12.15 -2.29
C HIS A 37 1.37 -12.39 -1.22
N ALA A 38 1.38 -11.63 -0.13
CA ALA A 38 0.54 -11.85 1.04
C ALA A 38 0.62 -13.30 1.54
N ASN A 39 1.82 -13.87 1.58
CA ASN A 39 2.05 -15.22 2.07
C ASN A 39 2.39 -15.15 3.58
N PHE A 40 1.34 -15.19 4.41
CA PHE A 40 1.48 -15.05 5.86
C PHE A 40 2.41 -16.10 6.47
N GLU A 41 2.28 -17.37 6.07
CA GLU A 41 3.11 -18.45 6.60
C GLU A 41 4.58 -18.27 6.23
N ALA A 42 4.89 -17.83 5.00
CA ALA A 42 6.26 -17.53 4.60
C ALA A 42 6.83 -16.34 5.39
N VAL A 43 6.07 -15.26 5.57
CA VAL A 43 6.49 -14.10 6.39
C VAL A 43 6.80 -14.55 7.82
N LYS A 44 5.86 -15.27 8.43
CA LYS A 44 6.01 -15.78 9.80
C LYS A 44 7.25 -16.69 9.92
N THR A 45 7.41 -17.63 9.00
CA THR A 45 8.56 -18.57 9.01
C THR A 45 9.88 -17.84 8.83
N LEU A 46 9.96 -16.86 7.93
CA LEU A 46 11.18 -16.08 7.71
C LEU A 46 11.57 -15.26 8.94
N ILE A 47 10.59 -14.71 9.67
CA ILE A 47 10.83 -13.98 10.93
C ILE A 47 11.25 -14.94 12.05
N ASP A 48 10.59 -16.10 12.16
CA ASP A 48 10.88 -17.12 13.16
C ASP A 48 12.27 -17.77 12.94
N CYS A 49 12.69 -17.92 11.68
CA CYS A 49 13.94 -18.58 11.27
C CYS A 49 15.09 -17.62 10.94
N ARG A 50 15.01 -16.34 11.30
CA ARG A 50 15.99 -15.28 10.96
C ARG A 50 17.44 -15.51 11.45
N GLY A 51 17.73 -16.61 12.13
CA GLY A 51 19.02 -16.89 12.76
C GLY A 51 19.11 -16.24 14.15
N ALA A 52 19.68 -16.95 15.12
CA ALA A 52 19.72 -16.51 16.52
C ALA A 52 20.55 -15.23 16.76
N GLU A 53 21.36 -14.83 15.79
CA GLU A 53 22.23 -13.66 15.84
C GLU A 53 21.53 -12.38 15.36
N LEU A 54 20.43 -12.49 14.61
CA LEU A 54 19.67 -11.34 14.10
C LEU A 54 18.50 -11.03 15.02
N ASP A 55 18.42 -9.80 15.50
CA ASP A 55 17.25 -9.37 16.25
C ASP A 55 16.05 -9.25 15.31
N THR A 56 14.84 -9.45 15.84
CA THR A 56 13.61 -9.32 15.05
C THR A 56 13.50 -7.91 14.48
N LEU A 57 13.92 -6.91 15.27
CA LEU A 57 13.89 -5.51 14.86
C LEU A 57 14.80 -5.24 13.67
N ASP A 58 15.98 -5.88 13.58
CA ASP A 58 16.89 -5.68 12.45
C ASP A 58 16.26 -6.15 11.12
N VAL A 59 15.47 -7.23 11.17
CA VAL A 59 14.75 -7.76 10.01
C VAL A 59 13.61 -6.84 9.59
N LEU A 60 12.89 -6.26 10.55
CA LEU A 60 11.75 -5.36 10.29
C LEU A 60 12.19 -4.00 9.77
N TRP A 61 13.31 -3.48 10.29
CA TRP A 61 13.85 -2.17 9.97
C TRP A 61 14.81 -2.17 8.79
N GLN A 62 15.09 -3.34 8.20
CA GLN A 62 15.80 -3.40 6.95
C GLN A 62 15.02 -2.64 5.89
N ARG A 63 15.70 -1.70 5.24
CA ARG A 63 15.16 -0.86 4.18
C ARG A 63 15.62 -1.36 2.83
N ASP A 64 14.72 -1.38 1.85
CA ASP A 64 15.09 -1.58 0.45
C ASP A 64 15.78 -0.34 -0.14
N SER A 65 16.09 -0.38 -1.44
CA SER A 65 16.71 0.73 -2.16
C SER A 65 15.86 2.01 -2.22
N ARG A 66 14.54 1.91 -1.98
CA ARG A 66 13.62 3.04 -1.86
C ARG A 66 13.40 3.47 -0.42
N GLY A 67 14.08 2.86 0.55
CA GLY A 67 13.87 3.15 1.96
C GLY A 67 12.62 2.47 2.55
N SER A 68 11.96 1.59 1.81
CA SER A 68 10.72 0.93 2.21
C SER A 68 10.96 -0.23 3.18
N LEU A 69 10.03 -0.40 4.12
CA LEU A 69 9.98 -1.51 5.08
C LEU A 69 9.07 -2.64 4.56
N PRO A 70 9.08 -3.84 5.19
CA PRO A 70 8.15 -4.92 4.84
C PRO A 70 6.67 -4.48 4.87
N LEU A 71 6.33 -3.55 5.77
CA LEU A 71 4.98 -3.02 5.89
C LEU A 71 4.54 -2.24 4.63
N HIS A 72 5.44 -1.47 3.98
CA HIS A 72 5.13 -0.81 2.71
C HIS A 72 4.79 -1.84 1.62
N TRP A 73 5.58 -2.92 1.54
CA TRP A 73 5.40 -3.97 0.52
C TRP A 73 4.09 -4.73 0.68
N VAL A 74 3.72 -5.13 1.90
CA VAL A 74 2.44 -5.84 2.11
C VAL A 74 1.23 -4.96 1.81
N THR A 75 1.34 -3.65 2.03
CA THR A 75 0.28 -2.69 1.67
C THR A 75 0.19 -2.38 0.17
N GLN A 76 1.17 -2.79 -0.63
CA GLN A 76 1.07 -2.71 -2.10
C GLN A 76 0.43 -3.97 -2.71
N SER A 77 0.28 -5.05 -1.95
CA SER A 77 -0.21 -6.34 -2.44
C SER A 77 -1.56 -6.24 -3.14
N ASP A 78 -1.57 -6.66 -4.41
CA ASP A 78 -2.79 -6.68 -5.21
C ASP A 78 -3.71 -7.83 -4.81
N LEU A 79 -4.99 -7.50 -4.61
CA LEU A 79 -6.04 -8.48 -4.53
C LEU A 79 -6.27 -9.12 -5.91
N PRO A 80 -6.49 -10.45 -5.97
CA PRO A 80 -6.78 -11.11 -7.23
C PRO A 80 -8.15 -10.63 -7.73
N LYS A 81 -8.31 -10.46 -9.04
CA LYS A 81 -9.55 -9.90 -9.60
C LYS A 81 -10.49 -11.03 -10.03
N GLU A 82 -11.78 -10.90 -9.72
CA GLU A 82 -12.83 -11.84 -10.14
C GLU A 82 -12.82 -12.09 -11.66
N SER A 83 -12.48 -11.07 -12.45
CA SER A 83 -12.38 -11.15 -13.92
C SER A 83 -11.34 -12.14 -14.44
N PHE A 84 -10.41 -12.61 -13.60
CA PHE A 84 -9.44 -13.66 -13.91
C PHE A 84 -9.84 -15.04 -13.38
N GLY A 85 -11.10 -15.23 -12.97
CA GLY A 85 -11.64 -16.51 -12.52
C GLY A 85 -11.37 -16.84 -11.05
N TYR A 86 -10.95 -15.85 -10.24
CA TYR A 86 -10.81 -16.03 -8.79
C TYR A 86 -12.17 -16.00 -8.11
N SER A 87 -12.38 -16.90 -7.15
CA SER A 87 -13.57 -16.88 -6.31
C SER A 87 -13.49 -15.75 -5.29
N ASN A 88 -14.63 -15.20 -4.89
CA ASN A 88 -14.73 -14.19 -3.83
C ASN A 88 -14.16 -14.70 -2.50
N ALA A 89 -14.10 -16.02 -2.31
CA ALA A 89 -13.40 -16.64 -1.19
C ALA A 89 -11.88 -16.41 -1.28
N GLY A 90 -11.26 -16.67 -2.43
CA GLY A 90 -9.82 -16.44 -2.62
C GLY A 90 -9.40 -14.98 -2.49
N VAL A 91 -10.24 -14.03 -2.93
CA VAL A 91 -10.01 -12.59 -2.72
C VAL A 91 -10.03 -12.25 -1.24
N ARG A 92 -11.03 -12.76 -0.51
CA ARG A 92 -11.17 -12.58 0.94
C ARG A 92 -10.00 -13.20 1.71
N ASP A 93 -9.58 -14.39 1.34
CA ASP A 93 -8.47 -15.09 1.98
C ASP A 93 -7.17 -14.31 1.81
N LYS A 94 -6.93 -13.75 0.61
CA LYS A 94 -5.76 -12.88 0.39
C LYS A 94 -5.85 -11.58 1.19
N ALA A 95 -7.01 -10.92 1.23
CA ALA A 95 -7.22 -9.72 2.04
C ALA A 95 -6.99 -10.00 3.54
N GLN A 96 -7.49 -11.13 4.04
CA GLN A 96 -7.27 -11.57 5.42
C GLN A 96 -5.79 -11.86 5.69
N SER A 97 -5.08 -12.47 4.73
CA SER A 97 -3.65 -12.71 4.85
C SER A 97 -2.85 -11.41 4.92
N ILE A 98 -3.20 -10.40 4.12
CA ILE A 98 -2.62 -9.04 4.21
C ILE A 98 -2.84 -8.47 5.62
N ALA A 99 -4.07 -8.52 6.13
CA ALA A 99 -4.39 -8.03 7.47
C ALA A 99 -3.59 -8.77 8.56
N ASN A 100 -3.47 -10.09 8.47
CA ASN A 100 -2.70 -10.89 9.42
C ASN A 100 -1.20 -10.55 9.40
N ILE A 101 -0.63 -10.27 8.22
CA ILE A 101 0.76 -9.82 8.12
C ILE A 101 0.92 -8.43 8.75
N ILE A 102 0.01 -7.48 8.49
CA ILE A 102 0.05 -6.15 9.10
C ILE A 102 0.02 -6.26 10.63
N GLU A 103 -0.89 -7.09 11.17
CA GLU A 103 -1.00 -7.38 12.59
C GLU A 103 0.28 -7.97 13.18
N LEU A 104 0.87 -8.95 12.48
CA LEU A 104 2.14 -9.58 12.89
C LEU A 104 3.26 -8.54 12.95
N LEU A 105 3.48 -7.78 11.88
CA LEU A 105 4.56 -6.78 11.81
C LEU A 105 4.36 -5.69 12.86
N PHE A 106 3.13 -5.19 13.03
CA PHE A 106 2.78 -4.20 14.04
C PHE A 106 2.95 -4.72 15.47
N GLY A 107 2.60 -5.99 15.72
CA GLY A 107 2.77 -6.62 17.03
C GLY A 107 4.22 -6.79 17.45
N LEU A 108 5.14 -6.83 16.48
CA LEU A 108 6.58 -6.87 16.74
C LEU A 108 7.15 -5.48 17.02
N ASP A 109 6.73 -4.47 16.25
CA ASP A 109 7.08 -3.08 16.50
C ASP A 109 5.99 -2.12 16.01
N PRO A 110 5.20 -1.51 16.91
CA PRO A 110 4.16 -0.55 16.55
C PRO A 110 4.66 0.71 15.85
N THR A 111 5.93 1.08 16.03
CA THR A 111 6.46 2.36 15.54
C THR A 111 6.63 2.39 14.01
N ILE A 112 6.57 1.23 13.35
CA ILE A 112 6.69 1.10 11.89
C ILE A 112 5.49 1.67 11.13
N ILE A 113 4.34 1.88 11.77
CA ILE A 113 3.05 2.18 11.12
C ILE A 113 3.07 3.48 10.29
N ASN A 114 3.90 4.45 10.70
CA ASN A 114 4.02 5.77 10.07
C ASN A 114 5.39 6.03 9.43
N VAL A 115 6.25 5.00 9.32
CA VAL A 115 7.58 5.15 8.73
C VAL A 115 7.45 5.51 7.26
N THR A 116 8.19 6.53 6.83
CA THR A 116 8.24 6.92 5.43
C THR A 116 9.38 6.22 4.69
N ASP A 117 9.16 5.97 3.41
CA ASP A 117 10.22 5.64 2.46
C ASP A 117 11.00 6.92 2.02
N ASN A 118 11.89 6.79 1.04
CA ASN A 118 12.70 7.90 0.52
C ASN A 118 11.85 8.97 -0.20
N ASP A 119 10.67 8.60 -0.70
CA ASP A 119 9.72 9.51 -1.34
C ASP A 119 8.75 10.13 -0.33
N GLY A 120 8.91 9.86 0.97
CA GLY A 120 8.04 10.36 2.03
C GLY A 120 6.72 9.59 2.16
N ASN A 121 6.53 8.48 1.45
CA ASN A 121 5.31 7.69 1.50
C ASN A 121 5.31 6.77 2.72
N THR A 122 4.21 6.83 3.47
CA THR A 122 3.89 5.87 4.56
C THR A 122 3.21 4.62 4.01
N PRO A 123 3.09 3.53 4.78
CA PRO A 123 2.28 2.38 4.38
C PRO A 123 0.83 2.75 4.00
N LEU A 124 0.27 3.79 4.64
CA LEU A 124 -1.06 4.29 4.31
C LEU A 124 -1.13 4.98 2.94
N HIS A 125 -0.05 5.63 2.48
CA HIS A 125 0.05 6.12 1.10
C HIS A 125 0.05 4.96 0.08
N TYR A 126 0.76 3.87 0.40
CA TYR A 126 0.79 2.69 -0.46
C TYR A 126 -0.57 2.00 -0.53
N ALA A 127 -1.23 1.81 0.61
CA ALA A 127 -2.57 1.22 0.67
C ALA A 127 -3.60 2.03 -0.14
N THR A 128 -3.56 3.36 -0.03
CA THR A 128 -4.45 4.27 -0.77
C THR A 128 -4.06 4.44 -2.24
N ARG A 129 -2.83 4.08 -2.65
CA ARG A 129 -2.42 4.05 -4.07
C ARG A 129 -2.60 2.66 -4.70
N SER A 130 -2.85 1.62 -3.91
CA SER A 130 -3.00 0.25 -4.42
C SER A 130 -4.08 0.18 -5.52
N PRO A 131 -3.87 -0.59 -6.59
CA PRO A 131 -4.91 -0.92 -7.56
C PRO A 131 -6.16 -1.53 -6.91
N SER A 132 -6.00 -2.14 -5.73
CA SER A 132 -7.08 -2.80 -4.98
C SER A 132 -7.93 -1.85 -4.15
N ARG A 133 -7.59 -0.55 -4.07
CA ARG A 133 -8.30 0.45 -3.25
C ARG A 133 -9.78 0.64 -3.58
N TYR A 134 -10.19 0.28 -4.78
CA TYR A 134 -11.59 0.32 -5.23
C TYR A 134 -12.35 -0.95 -4.88
N ASP A 135 -11.67 -2.01 -4.43
CA ASP A 135 -12.30 -3.23 -3.96
C ASP A 135 -12.74 -3.04 -2.49
N LYS A 136 -14.01 -3.32 -2.22
CA LYS A 136 -14.56 -3.25 -0.86
C LYS A 136 -13.88 -4.22 0.11
N MET A 137 -13.27 -5.30 -0.39
CA MET A 137 -12.47 -6.22 0.42
C MET A 137 -11.13 -5.62 0.85
N TYR A 138 -10.70 -4.51 0.24
CA TYR A 138 -9.49 -3.79 0.62
C TYR A 138 -9.77 -2.69 1.66
N THR A 139 -11.00 -2.18 1.76
CA THR A 139 -11.42 -1.21 2.79
C THR A 139 -10.97 -1.60 4.22
N PRO A 140 -11.15 -2.85 4.68
CA PRO A 140 -10.71 -3.27 6.01
C PRO A 140 -9.20 -3.14 6.24
N ILE A 141 -8.37 -3.26 5.20
CA ILE A 141 -6.91 -3.11 5.31
C ILE A 141 -6.56 -1.64 5.59
N ILE A 142 -7.21 -0.70 4.91
CA ILE A 142 -7.00 0.74 5.16
C ILE A 142 -7.51 1.11 6.56
N GLN A 143 -8.69 0.60 6.94
CA GLN A 143 -9.24 0.79 8.29
C GLN A 143 -8.34 0.21 9.37
N LEU A 144 -7.73 -0.95 9.14
CA LEU A 144 -6.79 -1.57 10.06
C LEU A 144 -5.58 -0.66 10.28
N LEU A 145 -4.94 -0.17 9.22
CA LEU A 145 -3.81 0.77 9.33
C LEU A 145 -4.20 2.02 10.13
N CYS A 146 -5.38 2.59 9.84
CA CYS A 146 -5.92 3.74 10.57
C CYS A 146 -6.14 3.41 12.07
N ALA A 147 -6.75 2.26 12.37
CA ALA A 147 -7.02 1.82 13.74
C ALA A 147 -5.73 1.56 14.53
N ARG A 148 -4.61 1.28 13.85
CA ARG A 148 -3.28 1.12 14.44
C ARG A 148 -2.47 2.41 14.52
N GLY A 149 -3.11 3.57 14.31
CA GLY A 149 -2.48 4.88 14.44
C GLY A 149 -1.78 5.36 13.16
N GLY A 150 -2.15 4.81 12.00
CA GLY A 150 -1.76 5.34 10.70
C GLY A 150 -2.21 6.78 10.54
N ASP A 151 -1.25 7.72 10.51
CA ASP A 151 -1.51 9.15 10.42
C ASP A 151 -1.75 9.54 8.96
N ALA A 152 -2.99 9.95 8.67
CA ALA A 152 -3.42 10.32 7.33
C ALA A 152 -3.17 11.81 7.00
N SER A 153 -2.49 12.55 7.88
CA SER A 153 -2.02 13.92 7.64
C SER A 153 -0.58 14.00 7.12
N ILE A 154 0.19 12.90 7.20
CA ILE A 154 1.58 12.88 6.73
C ILE A 154 1.61 13.17 5.23
N GLN A 155 2.44 14.13 4.83
CA GLN A 155 2.66 14.48 3.43
C GLN A 155 3.93 13.81 2.91
N ASN A 156 3.83 13.21 1.73
CA ASN A 156 4.99 12.72 1.00
C ASN A 156 5.81 13.89 0.39
N THR A 157 6.88 13.56 -0.33
CA THR A 157 7.75 14.56 -0.97
C THR A 157 7.05 15.39 -2.05
N GLU A 158 5.86 15.01 -2.52
CA GLU A 158 5.02 15.81 -3.41
C GLU A 158 3.99 16.68 -2.66
N GLY A 159 4.04 16.71 -1.33
CA GLY A 159 3.06 17.42 -0.49
C GLY A 159 1.73 16.68 -0.35
N GLN A 160 1.65 15.44 -0.82
CA GLN A 160 0.39 14.70 -0.86
C GLN A 160 0.21 13.87 0.39
N THR A 161 -1.00 13.89 0.93
CA THR A 161 -1.46 13.00 2.00
C THR A 161 -1.99 11.68 1.43
N PRO A 162 -2.24 10.65 2.26
CA PRO A 162 -2.92 9.43 1.81
C PRO A 162 -4.28 9.69 1.16
N LEU A 163 -4.97 10.77 1.56
CA LEU A 163 -6.23 11.17 0.92
C LEU A 163 -6.00 11.69 -0.51
N HIS A 164 -4.89 12.40 -0.77
CA HIS A 164 -4.51 12.79 -2.14
C HIS A 164 -4.19 11.56 -2.99
N THR A 165 -3.45 10.58 -2.45
CA THR A 165 -3.07 9.37 -3.19
C THR A 165 -4.25 8.45 -3.47
N LEU A 166 -5.29 8.46 -2.63
CA LEU A 166 -6.55 7.76 -2.86
C LEU A 166 -7.23 8.16 -4.19
N PHE A 167 -7.21 9.46 -4.49
CA PHE A 167 -7.77 10.04 -5.70
C PHE A 167 -6.74 10.26 -6.81
N ARG A 168 -5.49 9.84 -6.61
CA ARG A 168 -4.47 9.90 -7.67
C ARG A 168 -4.81 8.88 -8.75
N LEU A 169 -4.97 9.37 -9.97
CA LEU A 169 -5.06 8.54 -11.16
C LEU A 169 -3.66 8.57 -11.81
N GLU A 170 -3.03 7.41 -11.98
CA GLU A 170 -1.74 7.34 -12.68
C GLU A 170 -2.00 7.53 -14.19
N ASP A 171 -1.23 8.42 -14.82
CA ASP A 171 -1.40 8.83 -16.23
C ASP A 171 -1.07 7.74 -17.27
N GLY A 172 -0.87 6.49 -16.87
CA GLY A 172 -0.29 5.44 -17.72
C GLY A 172 -1.20 4.24 -18.00
N GLY A 173 -2.04 4.34 -19.04
CA GLY A 173 -2.48 3.18 -19.84
C GLY A 173 -3.96 2.78 -19.78
N ASP A 174 -4.35 1.96 -20.76
CA ASP A 174 -5.65 1.34 -21.10
C ASP A 174 -6.38 0.64 -19.93
N TYR A 175 -5.76 0.60 -18.74
CA TYR A 175 -6.34 0.14 -17.49
C TYR A 175 -7.37 1.13 -16.89
N ARG A 176 -7.50 2.35 -17.43
CA ARG A 176 -8.38 3.42 -16.93
C ARG A 176 -9.88 3.09 -16.99
N ASP A 177 -10.37 2.54 -18.09
CA ASP A 177 -11.81 2.44 -18.32
C ASP A 177 -12.48 1.29 -17.55
N TYR A 178 -11.76 0.21 -17.26
CA TYR A 178 -12.38 -0.95 -16.61
C TYR A 178 -12.67 -0.76 -15.11
N PHE A 179 -11.82 -0.03 -14.38
CA PHE A 179 -11.89 0.06 -12.91
C PHE A 179 -12.81 1.18 -12.42
N CYS A 180 -12.75 2.36 -13.03
CA CYS A 180 -13.58 3.50 -12.65
C CYS A 180 -15.05 3.34 -13.07
N GLU A 181 -15.37 2.52 -14.08
CA GLU A 181 -16.76 2.31 -14.49
C GLU A 181 -17.55 1.38 -13.55
N LYS A 182 -16.88 0.46 -12.81
CA LYS A 182 -17.56 -0.56 -12.00
C LYS A 182 -17.50 -0.36 -10.49
N ASN A 183 -16.42 0.21 -9.93
CA ASN A 183 -16.24 0.30 -8.48
C ASN A 183 -15.76 1.69 -8.04
N SER A 184 -16.58 2.34 -7.22
CA SER A 184 -16.26 3.60 -6.56
C SER A 184 -15.37 3.39 -5.35
N VAL A 185 -14.55 4.39 -4.98
CA VAL A 185 -13.90 4.42 -3.66
C VAL A 185 -14.97 4.25 -2.58
N ASP A 186 -14.74 3.32 -1.65
CA ASP A 186 -15.65 3.11 -0.54
C ASP A 186 -15.67 4.33 0.37
N ILE A 187 -16.87 4.84 0.69
CA ILE A 187 -17.04 5.97 1.59
C ILE A 187 -16.46 5.68 2.97
N ALA A 188 -16.48 4.42 3.40
CA ALA A 188 -15.89 4.00 4.66
C ALA A 188 -14.37 4.21 4.70
N THR A 189 -13.68 4.11 3.56
CA THR A 189 -12.25 4.43 3.43
C THR A 189 -12.02 5.93 3.64
N VAL A 190 -12.81 6.77 2.97
CA VAL A 190 -12.70 8.24 3.09
C VAL A 190 -12.94 8.67 4.54
N THR A 191 -14.00 8.18 5.17
CA THR A 191 -14.33 8.48 6.57
C THR A 191 -13.22 8.03 7.52
N ALA A 192 -12.61 6.86 7.29
CA ALA A 192 -11.52 6.38 8.13
C ALA A 192 -10.28 7.28 8.05
N LEU A 193 -9.92 7.75 6.85
CA LEU A 193 -8.80 8.68 6.67
C LEU A 193 -9.07 10.04 7.32
N LEU A 194 -10.27 10.59 7.16
CA LEU A 194 -10.66 11.86 7.78
C LEU A 194 -10.66 11.78 9.31
N ALA A 195 -11.03 10.64 9.88
CA ALA A 195 -10.93 10.41 11.33
C ALA A 195 -9.47 10.39 11.81
N GLN A 196 -8.51 10.06 10.94
CA GLN A 196 -7.07 10.06 11.24
C GLN A 196 -6.35 11.33 10.78
N ARG A 197 -6.98 12.49 11.02
CA ARG A 197 -6.40 13.83 10.79
C ARG A 197 -6.17 14.19 9.32
N ALA A 198 -6.61 13.40 8.35
CA ALA A 198 -6.61 13.85 6.95
C ALA A 198 -7.55 15.05 6.79
N SER A 199 -7.10 16.07 6.07
CA SER A 199 -7.92 17.22 5.72
C SER A 199 -8.20 17.22 4.20
N PRO A 200 -9.47 17.42 3.79
CA PRO A 200 -9.82 17.57 2.38
C PRO A 200 -9.37 18.92 1.79
N ALA A 201 -8.87 19.83 2.63
CA ALA A 201 -8.39 21.15 2.24
C ALA A 201 -6.86 21.25 2.19
N ASP A 202 -6.14 20.18 2.54
CA ASP A 202 -4.68 20.15 2.41
C ASP A 202 -4.31 20.34 0.94
N MET A 203 -3.31 21.19 0.67
CA MET A 203 -2.81 21.42 -0.68
C MET A 203 -1.50 20.68 -0.88
N ASP A 204 -1.38 19.97 -1.98
CA ASP A 204 -0.10 19.40 -2.41
C ASP A 204 0.81 20.45 -3.06
N LYS A 205 1.98 20.03 -3.56
CA LYS A 205 2.91 20.94 -4.26
C LYS A 205 2.37 21.53 -5.56
N ALA A 206 1.37 20.89 -6.19
CA ALA A 206 0.67 21.42 -7.36
C ALA A 206 -0.45 22.40 -6.96
N VAL A 207 -0.64 22.66 -5.66
CA VAL A 207 -1.71 23.48 -5.10
C VAL A 207 -3.09 22.86 -5.36
N ASP A 208 -3.13 21.54 -5.53
CA ASP A 208 -4.37 20.78 -5.65
C ASP A 208 -4.78 20.24 -4.28
N THR A 209 -6.07 20.32 -3.97
CA THR A 209 -6.67 19.54 -2.88
C THR A 209 -6.91 18.09 -3.31
N PRO A 210 -7.09 17.14 -2.36
CA PRO A 210 -7.44 15.76 -2.70
C PRO A 210 -8.68 15.66 -3.59
N LEU A 211 -9.67 16.52 -3.34
CA LEU A 211 -10.92 16.56 -4.09
C LEU A 211 -10.73 17.21 -5.46
N GLN A 212 -9.92 18.27 -5.58
CA GLN A 212 -9.62 18.87 -6.87
C GLN A 212 -8.95 17.86 -7.81
N ARG A 213 -8.01 17.05 -7.31
CA ARG A 213 -7.38 15.99 -8.10
C ARG A 213 -8.36 14.95 -8.67
N GLN A 214 -9.50 14.73 -8.00
CA GLN A 214 -10.59 13.91 -8.52
C GLN A 214 -11.28 14.56 -9.73
N THR A 215 -11.43 15.89 -9.71
CA THR A 215 -12.20 16.66 -10.71
C THR A 215 -11.52 16.77 -12.08
N TRP A 216 -10.19 16.79 -12.13
CA TRP A 216 -9.47 16.93 -13.38
C TRP A 216 -9.47 15.64 -14.22
N ASN A 217 -9.76 14.48 -13.62
CA ASN A 217 -9.32 13.20 -14.20
C ASN A 217 -10.37 12.05 -14.23
N GLY A 218 -11.65 12.26 -13.83
CA GLY A 218 -12.70 11.20 -13.81
C GLY A 218 -14.06 11.59 -14.41
N PRO A 219 -14.96 10.61 -14.72
CA PRO A 219 -16.28 10.88 -15.27
C PRO A 219 -17.22 11.56 -14.27
N MET A 220 -18.08 12.43 -14.79
CA MET A 220 -18.89 13.44 -14.08
C MET A 220 -19.84 12.92 -12.99
N SER A 221 -20.06 11.60 -12.89
CA SER A 221 -20.93 10.96 -11.89
C SER A 221 -20.31 10.89 -10.48
N TYR A 222 -18.98 10.91 -10.38
CA TYR A 222 -18.25 10.88 -9.10
C TYR A 222 -18.21 12.24 -8.38
N HIS A 223 -18.40 13.32 -9.14
CA HIS A 223 -18.38 14.70 -8.66
C HIS A 223 -19.45 15.01 -7.60
N PHE A 224 -20.59 14.32 -7.64
CA PHE A 224 -21.77 14.75 -6.91
C PHE A 224 -21.89 14.14 -5.51
N PHE A 225 -21.47 12.88 -5.31
CA PHE A 225 -21.74 12.16 -4.06
C PHE A 225 -20.74 12.44 -2.94
N LEU A 226 -19.44 12.58 -3.24
CA LEU A 226 -18.43 12.84 -2.21
C LEU A 226 -18.40 14.31 -1.80
N CYS A 227 -18.52 15.23 -2.76
CA CYS A 227 -18.65 16.66 -2.46
C CYS A 227 -19.86 16.93 -1.56
N THR A 228 -21.04 16.37 -1.88
CA THR A 228 -22.24 16.56 -1.05
C THR A 228 -22.11 15.91 0.33
N ALA A 229 -21.55 14.70 0.43
CA ALA A 229 -21.35 14.01 1.71
C ALA A 229 -20.35 14.75 2.63
N LEU A 230 -19.29 15.35 2.07
CA LEU A 230 -18.29 16.09 2.85
C LEU A 230 -18.77 17.50 3.23
N THR A 231 -19.54 18.17 2.37
CA THR A 231 -20.20 19.45 2.73
C THR A 231 -21.36 19.29 3.72
N LEU A 232 -21.83 18.07 3.97
CA LEU A 232 -22.87 17.79 4.99
C LEU A 232 -22.26 17.40 6.34
N LEU A 233 -20.95 17.13 6.40
CA LEU A 233 -20.21 16.82 7.62
C LEU A 233 -19.45 18.03 8.19
N TYR A 234 -19.56 19.20 7.55
CA TYR A 234 -19.00 20.48 7.99
C TYR A 234 -20.00 21.63 7.82
#